data_AF-A0A5N9AH75-F1
#
_entry.id   AF-A0A5N9AH75-F1
#
_cell.length_a   1.000
_cell.length_b   1.000
_cell.length_c   1.000
_cell.angle_alpha   90.00
_cell.angle_beta   90.00
_cell.angle_gamma   90.00
#
_symmetry.space_group_name_H-M   'P 1'
#
loop_
_entity.id
_entity.type
_entity.pdbx_description
1 polymer ?
#
loop_
_entity_poly.entity_id
_entity_poly.type
_entity_poly.pdbx_seq_one_letter_code
_entity_poly.pdbx_strand_id
1 'polypeptide(L)' 'MSKLIGVRVNKWSNVVYCDPGELEVDLFDKVEIELNKNVVSAEVIISPDQVIYSEIETPVNRVIRKITKDRF' A
#
# COMPACT_ATOMS: atom_id res chain seq x y z
N MET A 1 16.67 2.76 -2.43
CA MET A 1 15.80 3.53 -1.51
C MET A 1 14.51 2.76 -1.36
N SER A 2 14.03 2.57 -0.13
CA SER A 2 12.70 2.01 0.10
C SER A 2 11.67 2.97 -0.51
N LYS A 3 10.86 2.47 -1.44
CA LYS A 3 9.84 3.24 -2.14
C LYS A 3 8.52 3.08 -1.41
N LEU A 4 7.97 4.11 -0.78
CA LEU A 4 6.68 3.99 -0.11
C LEU A 4 5.53 4.10 -1.11
N ILE A 5 4.42 3.45 -0.80
CA ILE A 5 3.15 3.61 -1.52
C ILE A 5 2.07 4.04 -0.53
N GLY A 6 1.05 4.75 -1.01
CA GLY A 6 -0.15 5.02 -0.22
C GLY A 6 -1.26 4.07 -0.63
N VAL A 7 -1.87 3.40 0.35
CA VAL A 7 -2.99 2.47 0.13
C VAL A 7 -4.22 2.88 0.93
N ARG A 8 -5.41 2.51 0.45
CA ARG A 8 -6.66 2.66 1.19
C ARG A 8 -7.41 1.32 1.25
N VAL A 9 -8.00 1.02 2.39
CA VAL A 9 -8.82 -0.20 2.58
C VAL A 9 -10.19 0.00 1.93
N ASN A 10 -10.75 1.21 2.01
CA ASN A 10 -12.01 1.58 1.36
C ASN A 10 -12.04 3.09 1.03
N LYS A 11 -13.13 3.57 0.43
CA LYS A 11 -13.25 4.98 0.00
C LYS A 11 -13.28 6.00 1.15
N TRP A 12 -13.55 5.57 2.37
CA TRP A 12 -13.70 6.45 3.55
C TRP A 12 -12.56 6.29 4.55
N SER A 13 -11.68 5.32 4.36
CA SER A 13 -10.50 5.12 5.22
C SER A 13 -9.41 6.13 4.90
N ASN A 14 -8.67 6.56 5.92
CA ASN A 14 -7.43 7.30 5.76
C ASN A 14 -6.41 6.51 4.91
N VAL A 15 -5.50 7.24 4.27
CA VAL A 15 -4.38 6.65 3.55
C VAL A 15 -3.39 6.07 4.56
N VAL A 16 -2.95 4.84 4.31
CA VAL A 16 -1.87 4.19 5.06
C VAL A 16 -0.67 4.08 4.13
N TYR A 17 0.50 4.51 4.61
CA TYR A 17 1.73 4.36 3.86
C TYR A 17 2.35 2.98 4.12
N CYS A 18 2.77 2.32 3.06
CA CYS A 18 3.33 0.98 3.11
C CYS A 18 4.64 0.86 2.32
N ASP A 19 5.53 0.00 2.78
CA ASP A 19 6.70 -0.45 2.03
C ASP A 19 6.33 -1.69 1.19
N PRO A 20 6.37 -1.62 -0.15
CA PRO A 20 6.18 -2.75 -1.05
C PRO A 20 7.38 -3.70 -1.09
N GLY A 21 8.53 -3.31 -0.54
CA GLY A 21 9.78 -4.05 -0.66
C GLY A 21 10.21 -4.16 -2.13
N GLU A 22 10.33 -5.39 -2.62
CA GLU A 22 10.71 -5.71 -3.99
C GLU A 22 9.48 -5.94 -4.91
N LEU A 23 8.26 -5.78 -4.39
CA LEU A 23 7.05 -5.98 -5.17
C LEU A 23 6.84 -4.84 -6.16
N GLU A 24 6.68 -5.19 -7.43
CA GLU A 24 6.21 -4.25 -8.45
C GLU A 24 4.71 -4.01 -8.27
N VAL A 25 4.39 -2.77 -7.87
CA VAL A 25 3.03 -2.29 -7.61
C VAL A 25 2.78 -1.00 -8.36
N ASP A 26 1.63 -0.94 -9.00
CA ASP A 26 1.14 0.21 -9.77
C ASP A 26 -0.10 0.81 -9.09
N LEU A 27 -0.48 2.00 -9.53
CA LEU A 27 -1.76 2.59 -9.13
C LEU A 27 -2.92 1.64 -9.46
N PHE A 28 -3.87 1.57 -8.54
CA PHE A 28 -5.06 0.71 -8.60
C PHE A 28 -4.81 -0.79 -8.46
N ASP A 29 -3.56 -1.21 -8.25
CA ASP A 29 -3.32 -2.57 -7.81
C ASP A 29 -3.97 -2.82 -6.46
N LYS A 30 -4.48 -4.04 -6.30
CA LYS A 30 -4.93 -4.53 -5.00
C LYS A 30 -3.77 -5.25 -4.33
N VAL A 31 -3.59 -4.97 -3.05
CA VAL A 31 -2.54 -5.56 -2.21
C VAL A 31 -3.14 -6.03 -0.89
N GLU A 32 -2.47 -6.99 -0.25
CA GLU A 32 -2.73 -7.32 1.15
C GLU A 32 -1.68 -6.65 2.03
N ILE A 33 -2.12 -6.05 3.13
CA ILE A 33 -1.28 -5.42 4.14
C ILE A 33 -1.63 -5.97 5.52
N GLU A 34 -0.68 -5.93 6.44
CA GLU A 34 -0.98 -6.08 7.86
C GLU A 34 -1.39 -4.72 8.44
N LEU A 35 -2.55 -4.67 9.09
CA LEU A 35 -3.05 -3.48 9.78
C LEU A 35 -3.69 -3.91 11.11
N ASN A 36 -3.20 -3.38 12.23
CA ASN A 36 -3.70 -3.71 13.57
C ASN A 36 -3.80 -5.22 13.84
N LYS A 37 -2.76 -5.99 13.46
CA LYS A 37 -2.70 -7.46 13.56
C LYS A 37 -3.71 -8.22 12.70
N ASN A 38 -4.38 -7.55 11.76
CA ASN A 38 -5.27 -8.16 10.79
C ASN A 38 -4.68 -8.03 9.38
N VAL A 39 -4.88 -9.05 8.55
CA VAL A 39 -4.58 -8.95 7.11
C VAL A 39 -5.80 -8.37 6.40
N VAL A 40 -5.60 -7.28 5.67
CA VAL A 40 -6.68 -6.60 4.94
C VAL A 40 -6.27 -6.35 3.50
N SER A 41 -7.24 -6.40 2.59
CA SER A 41 -7.05 -5.96 1.20
C SER A 41 -7.17 -4.44 1.11
N ALA A 42 -6.25 -3.82 0.39
CA ALA A 42 -6.22 -2.40 0.12
C ALA A 42 -5.91 -2.13 -1.36
N GLU A 43 -6.24 -0.94 -1.83
CA GLU A 43 -5.95 -0.45 -3.17
C GLU A 43 -4.84 0.59 -3.12
N VAL A 44 -3.85 0.48 -4.01
CA VAL A 44 -2.79 1.47 -4.18
C VAL A 44 -3.37 2.73 -4.82
N ILE A 45 -3.25 3.86 -4.14
CA ILE A 45 -3.81 5.16 -4.57
C ILE A 45 -2.78 6.30 -4.63
N ILE A 46 -1.59 6.10 -4.08
CA ILE A 46 -0.46 7.05 -4.20
C ILE A 46 0.74 6.25 -4.70
N SER A 47 1.30 6.65 -5.83
CA SER A 47 2.51 6.03 -6.37
C SER A 47 3.75 6.47 -5.59
N PRO A 48 4.86 5.71 -5.64
CA PRO A 48 6.08 6.10 -4.93
C PRO A 48 6.63 7.48 -5.28
N ASP A 49 6.44 7.92 -6.52
CA ASP A 49 6.93 9.21 -6.99
C ASP A 49 6.08 10.39 -6.49
N GLN A 50 4.90 10.11 -5.93
CA GLN A 50 3.99 11.09 -5.34
C GLN A 50 4.16 11.24 -3.82
N VAL A 51 5.02 10.42 -3.20
CA VAL A 51 5.20 10.42 -1.75
C VAL A 51 6.13 11.54 -1.29
N ILE A 52 5.63 12.36 -0.37
CA ILE A 52 6.42 13.38 0.34
C ILE A 52 6.86 12.78 1.68
N TYR A 53 8.06 12.18 1.72
CA TYR A 53 8.56 11.44 2.89
C TYR A 53 8.61 12.26 4.19
N SER A 54 8.83 13.57 4.09
CA SER A 54 8.86 14.47 5.25
C SER A 54 7.52 14.61 5.98
N GLU A 55 6.41 14.21 5.35
CA GLU A 55 5.05 14.31 5.89
C GLU A 55 4.56 12.97 6.49
N ILE A 56 5.41 11.94 6.52
CA ILE A 56 5.04 10.62 7.02
C ILE A 56 5.40 10.53 8.51
N GLU A 57 4.40 10.74 9.36
CA GLU A 57 4.55 10.71 10.82
C GLU A 57 4.30 9.32 11.44
N THR A 58 3.68 8.40 10.69
CA THR A 58 3.25 7.08 11.19
C THR A 58 4.25 5.97 10.87
N PRO A 59 4.34 4.91 11.70
CA PRO A 59 5.08 3.72 11.35
C PRO A 59 4.57 3.17 10.00
N VAL A 60 5.53 2.80 9.15
CA VAL A 60 5.25 2.28 7.81
C VAL A 60 4.85 0.81 7.91
N ASN A 61 3.70 0.45 7.36
CA ASN A 61 3.28 -0.95 7.28
C ASN A 61 3.97 -1.64 6.10
N ARG A 62 3.94 -2.97 6.05
CA ARG A 62 4.52 -3.73 4.93
C ARG A 62 3.43 -4.32 4.04
N VAL A 63 3.65 -4.27 2.73
CA VAL A 63 2.85 -5.06 1.78
C VAL A 63 3.24 -6.53 1.92
N ILE A 64 2.23 -7.37 2.16
CA ILE A 64 2.41 -8.82 2.25
C ILE A 64 2.53 -9.41 0.85
N ARG A 65 1.59 -9.06 -0.05
CA ARG A 65 1.58 -9.49 -1.45
C ARG A 65 0.68 -8.61 -2.32
N LYS A 66 0.92 -8.63 -3.63
CA LYS A 66 0.00 -8.14 -4.66
C LYS A 66 -1.09 -9.18 -4.92
N ILE A 67 -2.34 -8.73 -4.97
CA ILE A 67 -3.48 -9.55 -5.36
C ILE A 67 -3.55 -9.53 -6.88
N THR A 68 -3.01 -10.55 -7.52
CA THR A 68 -3.24 -10.79 -8.94
C THR A 68 -4.67 -11.26 -9.12
N LYS A 69 -5.48 -10.53 -9.91
CA LYS A 69 -6.72 -11.13 -10.43
C LYS A 69 -6.32 -12.38 -11.22
N ASP A 70 -6.76 -13.55 -10.78
CA ASP A 70 -6.84 -14.70 -11.68
C ASP A 70 -7.59 -14.25 -12.93
N ARG A 71 -6.93 -14.38 -14.09
CA ARG A 71 -7.54 -14.06 -15.39
C ARG A 71 -8.63 -15.10 -15.62
N PHE A 72 -9.89 -14.66 -15.57
CA PHE A 72 -11.00 -15.42 -16.16
C PHE A 72 -10.82 -15.52 -17.67
#